data_AF-A0A7U7GC73-F1
#
_entry.id   AF-A0A7U7GC73-F1
#
_cell.length_a   1.000
_cell.length_b   1.000
_cell.length_c   1.000
_cell.angle_alpha   90.00
_cell.angle_beta   90.00
_cell.angle_gamma   90.00
#
_symmetry.space_group_name_H-M   'P 1'
#
loop_
_entity.id
_entity.type
_entity.pdbx_description
1 polymer ?
#
loop_
_entity_poly.entity_id
_entity_poly.type
_entity_poly.pdbx_seq_one_letter_code
_entity_poly.pdbx_strand_id
1 'polypeptide(L)' 'MARLYEIHVNPMEGFWSLLCSWLRPHRGISQEKLPLYLDFFQFVYNARIRGQGLLRPLLELLVA' A
#
# COMPACT_ATOMS: atom_id res chain seq x y z
N MET A 1 11.38 -30.52 -21.56
CA MET A 1 11.75 -29.16 -22.02
C MET A 1 10.62 -28.18 -21.66
N ALA A 2 10.52 -27.79 -20.40
CA ALA A 2 9.63 -26.71 -19.97
C ALA A 2 10.49 -25.71 -19.20
N ARG A 3 10.91 -24.67 -19.91
CA ARG A 3 11.66 -23.55 -19.33
C ARG A 3 10.66 -22.80 -18.45
N LEU A 4 10.68 -23.08 -17.15
CA LEU A 4 10.04 -22.22 -16.16
C LEU A 4 10.65 -20.84 -16.37
N TYR A 5 9.87 -19.90 -16.93
CA TYR A 5 10.27 -18.51 -17.00
C TYR A 5 10.60 -18.10 -15.57
N GLU A 6 11.87 -17.82 -15.29
CA GLU A 6 12.26 -17.08 -14.09
C GLU A 6 11.65 -15.69 -14.24
N ILE A 7 10.38 -15.57 -13.88
CA ILE A 7 9.72 -14.29 -13.70
C ILE A 7 10.46 -13.69 -12.50
N HIS A 8 11.46 -12.86 -12.78
CA HIS A 8 12.10 -12.04 -11.77
C HIS A 8 11.01 -11.11 -11.25
N VAL A 9 10.31 -11.53 -10.19
CA VAL A 9 9.29 -10.71 -9.56
C VAL A 9 10.03 -9.57 -8.91
N ASN A 10 10.13 -8.44 -9.63
CA ASN A 10 10.73 -7.25 -9.09
C ASN A 10 9.86 -6.81 -7.91
N PRO A 11 10.38 -6.76 -6.66
CA PRO A 11 9.60 -6.36 -5.50
C PRO A 11 8.94 -4.99 -5.69
N MET A 12 9.60 -4.10 -6.46
CA MET A 12 9.09 -2.78 -6.81
C MET A 12 7.84 -2.82 -7.70
N GLU A 13 7.75 -3.80 -8.60
CA GLU A 13 6.62 -3.95 -9.53
C GLU A 13 5.40 -4.55 -8.83
N GLY A 14 5.62 -5.46 -7.89
CA GLY A 14 4.58 -5.96 -6.96
C GLY A 14 4.06 -4.86 -6.03
N PHE A 15 4.96 -4.03 -5.51
CA PHE A 15 4.60 -2.86 -4.70
C PHE A 15 3.76 -1.86 -5.51
N TRP A 16 4.21 -1.50 -6.71
CA TRP A 16 3.50 -0.55 -7.57
C TRP A 16 2.12 -1.06 -8.01
N SER A 17 2.00 -2.36 -8.30
CA SER A 17 0.72 -2.98 -8.65
C SER A 17 -0.31 -2.90 -7.51
N LEU A 18 0.12 -3.15 -6.26
CA LEU A 18 -0.75 -2.98 -5.10
C LEU A 18 -1.10 -1.51 -4.86
N LEU A 19 -0.11 -0.62 -4.91
CA LEU A 19 -0.29 0.81 -4.71
C LEU A 19 -1.29 1.40 -5.72
N CYS A 20 -1.14 1.09 -7.00
CA CYS A 20 -2.08 1.55 -8.03
C CYS A 20 -3.49 0.98 -7.86
N SER A 21 -3.64 -0.24 -7.32
CA SER A 21 -4.96 -0.80 -6.98
C SER A 21 -5.59 -0.06 -5.79
N TRP A 22 -4.78 0.27 -4.77
CA TRP A 22 -5.22 0.99 -3.58
C TRP A 22 -5.58 2.45 -3.86
N LEU A 23 -4.87 3.13 -4.75
CA LEU A 23 -5.15 4.51 -5.15
C LEU A 23 -6.35 4.66 -6.10
N ARG A 24 -6.76 3.58 -6.77
CA ARG A 24 -7.85 3.58 -7.76
C ARG A 24 -9.19 4.14 -7.24
N PRO A 25 -9.66 3.81 -6.02
CA PRO A 25 -10.86 4.43 -5.43
C PRO A 25 -10.69 5.92 -5.09
N HIS A 26 -9.46 6.41 -4.92
CA HIS A 26 -9.15 7.79 -4.58
C HIS A 26 -8.97 8.65 -5.85
N ARG A 27 -9.98 8.72 -6.72
CA ARG A 27 -9.90 9.56 -7.94
C ARG A 27 -9.80 11.04 -7.57
N GLY A 28 -8.77 11.72 -8.09
CA GLY A 28 -8.56 13.16 -7.91
C GLY A 28 -7.70 13.56 -6.70
N ILE A 29 -6.74 12.73 -6.28
CA ILE A 29 -5.79 13.11 -5.23
C ILE A 29 -4.98 14.33 -5.66
N SER A 30 -4.93 15.36 -4.80
CA SER A 30 -4.02 16.50 -4.97
C SER A 30 -2.57 16.01 -4.98
N GLN A 31 -1.78 16.39 -5.99
CA GLN A 31 -0.38 15.98 -6.13
C GLN A 31 0.45 16.36 -4.90
N GLU A 32 0.12 17.47 -4.23
CA GLU A 32 0.80 17.92 -3.01
C GLU A 32 0.60 16.95 -1.83
N LYS A 33 -0.52 16.22 -1.82
CA LYS A 33 -0.85 15.26 -0.76
C LYS A 33 -0.40 13.84 -1.13
N LEU A 34 0.05 13.61 -2.35
CA LEU A 34 0.49 12.29 -2.81
C LEU A 34 1.55 11.65 -1.89
N PRO A 35 2.58 12.37 -1.39
CA PRO A 35 3.56 11.79 -0.47
C PRO A 35 2.92 11.21 0.79
N LEU A 36 1.94 11.91 1.37
CA LEU A 36 1.23 11.45 2.57
C LEU A 36 0.45 10.15 2.32
N TYR A 37 -0.15 10.00 1.13
CA TYR A 37 -0.82 8.75 0.76
C TYR A 37 0.16 7.59 0.55
N LEU A 38 1.34 7.88 -0.01
CA LEU A 38 2.40 6.87 -0.17
C LEU A 38 2.96 6.43 1.19
N ASP A 39 3.26 7.37 2.08
CA ASP A 39 3.74 7.08 3.44
C ASP A 39 2.71 6.28 4.23
N PHE A 40 1.44 6.65 4.15
CA PHE A 40 0.36 5.90 4.78
C PHE A 40 0.26 4.48 4.20
N PHE A 41 0.32 4.33 2.87
CA PHE A 41 0.31 3.02 2.23
C PHE A 41 1.51 2.16 2.68
N GLN A 42 2.71 2.73 2.75
CA GLN A 42 3.92 2.05 3.22
C GLN A 42 3.78 1.62 4.69
N PHE A 43 3.24 2.49 5.55
CA PHE A 43 2.96 2.17 6.95
C PHE A 43 2.00 0.97 7.08
N VAL A 44 0.87 1.01 6.37
CA VAL A 44 -0.13 -0.07 6.37
C VAL A 44 0.46 -1.37 5.83
N TYR A 45 1.21 -1.29 4.73
CA TYR A 45 1.88 -2.43 4.10
C TYR A 45 2.89 -3.09 5.05
N ASN A 46 3.73 -2.30 5.71
CA ASN A 46 4.75 -2.78 6.65
C ASN A 46 4.14 -3.35 7.93
N ALA A 47 3.05 -2.75 8.43
CA ALA A 47 2.32 -3.29 9.58
C ALA A 47 1.68 -4.65 9.28
N ARG A 48 1.51 -5.01 7.99
CA ARG A 48 0.81 -6.22 7.51
C ARG A 48 -0.64 -6.33 8.00
N ILE A 49 -1.21 -5.22 8.48
CA ILE A 49 -2.60 -5.10 8.94
C ILE A 49 -3.46 -4.74 7.74
N ARG A 50 -4.48 -5.55 7.45
CA ARG A 50 -5.38 -5.29 6.31
C ARG A 50 -6.68 -4.65 6.79
N GLY A 51 -7.16 -3.65 6.04
CA GLY A 51 -8.51 -3.12 6.17
C GLY A 51 -8.83 -2.55 7.56
N GLN A 52 -9.98 -2.94 8.13
CA GLN A 52 -10.48 -2.40 9.39
C GLN A 52 -9.65 -2.74 10.63
N GLY A 53 -8.70 -3.69 10.53
CA GLY A 53 -7.78 -4.01 11.63
C GLY A 53 -6.89 -2.82 12.03
N LEU A 54 -6.76 -1.81 11.15
CA LEU A 54 -5.99 -0.60 11.38
C LEU A 54 -6.76 0.48 12.15
N LEU A 55 -8.09 0.40 12.18
CA LEU A 55 -8.93 1.42 12.81
C LEU A 55 -8.70 1.48 14.31
N ARG A 56 -8.62 0.32 14.98
CA ARG A 56 -8.43 0.25 16.43
C ARG A 56 -7.04 0.75 16.87
N PRO A 57 -5.92 0.31 16.26
CA PRO A 57 -4.59 0.87 16.56
C PRO A 57 -4.48 2.37 16.26
N LEU A 58 -5.09 2.87 15.19
CA LEU A 58 -5.08 4.30 14.87
C LEU A 58 -5.87 5.13 15.88
N LEU A 59 -7.04 4.63 16.31
CA LEU A 59 -7.83 5.27 17.37
C LEU A 59 -7.08 5.29 18.70
N GLU A 60 -6.44 4.19 19.08
CA GLU A 60 -5.60 4.13 20.28
C GLU A 60 -4.44 5.13 20.21
N LEU A 61 -3.78 5.28 19.05
CA LEU A 61 -2.71 6.27 18.85
C LEU A 61 -3.20 7.72 18.89
N LEU A 62 -4.42 8.00 18.39
CA LEU A 62 -4.96 9.36 18.33
C LEU A 62 -5.54 9.83 19.68
N VAL A 63 -5.98 8.91 20.53
CA VAL A 63 -6.64 9.19 21.82
C VAL A 63 -5.66 9.13 22.99
N ALA A 64 -4.51 8.47 22.84
CA ALA A 64 -3.42 8.44 23.82
C ALA A 64 -2.67 9.79 23.89
#